data_AF-X1BAG8-F1
#
_entry.id   AF-X1BAG8-F1
#
_cell.length_a   1.000
_cell.length_b   1.000
_cell.length_c   1.000
_cell.angle_alpha   90.00
_cell.angle_beta   90.00
_cell.angle_gamma   90.00
#
_symmetry.space_group_name_H-M   'P 1'
#
loop_
_entity.id
_entity.type
_entity.pdbx_description
1 polymer ?
#
loop_
_entity_poly.entity_id
_entity_poly.type
_entity_poly.pdbx_seq_one_letter_code
_entity_poly.pdbx_strand_id
1 'polypeptide(L)'
;MERIKNTVKYSKKKGMLAYLYDEDRWPSGFTGGEIPRKGKSYCNQGLELTEKNGKWTFRKVIGKRLLQFNNETYVDTLNPGAIKSFIESTYEKYLEVIGKEFNKTIPGIFTDEPNCRTWRWNGKANIPWTDNLPEKFKEKYGYEISKYLPSLFLDLGNYKKIRYHYWKLVTELFLGAYTKQIYKWCNQHKIAYTGHYNAEDTLPSQLTNLG
;
A
#
# COMPACT_ATOMS: atom_id res chain seq x y z
N MET A 1 6.18 2.65 -22.47
CA MET A 1 7.38 3.49 -22.30
C MET A 1 7.59 4.53 -23.41
N GLU A 2 7.25 4.27 -24.67
CA GLU A 2 7.45 5.25 -25.76
C GLU A 2 6.69 6.57 -25.57
N ARG A 3 5.44 6.50 -25.08
CA ARG A 3 4.64 7.69 -24.75
C ARG A 3 5.36 8.59 -23.72
N ILE A 4 5.96 7.99 -22.69
CA ILE A 4 6.71 8.73 -21.66
C ILE A 4 7.90 9.44 -22.30
N LYS A 5 8.74 8.76 -23.09
CA LYS A 5 9.88 9.38 -23.79
C LYS A 5 9.45 10.60 -24.60
N ASN A 6 8.39 10.45 -25.39
CA ASN A 6 7.89 11.52 -26.25
C ASN A 6 7.32 12.68 -25.47
N THR A 7 6.58 12.42 -24.38
CA THR A 7 6.11 13.47 -23.45
C THR A 7 7.28 14.23 -22.85
N VAL A 8 8.29 13.55 -22.29
CA VAL A 8 9.46 14.21 -21.69
C VAL A 8 10.23 15.04 -22.71
N LYS A 9 10.45 14.50 -23.92
CA LYS A 9 11.11 15.22 -25.02
C LYS A 9 10.33 16.47 -25.41
N TYR A 10 9.00 16.38 -25.48
CA TYR A 10 8.14 17.52 -25.80
C TYR A 10 8.17 18.58 -24.69
N SER A 11 8.02 18.17 -23.43
CA SER A 11 8.09 19.08 -22.27
C SER A 11 9.41 19.85 -22.25
N LYS A 12 10.53 19.15 -22.46
CA LYS A 12 11.85 19.77 -22.59
C LYS A 12 11.92 20.81 -23.71
N LYS A 13 11.41 20.47 -24.91
CA LYS A 13 11.37 21.41 -26.06
C LYS A 13 10.54 22.66 -25.74
N LYS A 14 9.55 22.55 -24.88
CA LYS A 14 8.66 23.64 -24.46
C LYS A 14 9.11 24.36 -23.18
N GLY A 15 10.21 23.95 -22.55
CA GLY A 15 10.65 24.50 -21.27
C GLY A 15 9.70 24.19 -20.11
N MET A 16 8.89 23.12 -20.23
CA MET A 16 7.95 22.67 -19.22
C MET A 16 8.53 21.54 -18.37
N LEU A 17 8.12 21.48 -17.11
CA LEU A 17 8.36 20.32 -16.24
C LEU A 17 7.29 19.24 -16.48
N ALA A 18 7.64 17.98 -16.23
CA ALA A 18 6.71 16.86 -16.29
C ALA A 18 6.87 15.97 -15.04
N TYR A 19 5.82 15.87 -14.24
CA TYR A 19 5.75 14.90 -13.14
C TYR A 19 5.33 13.54 -13.69
N LEU A 20 5.95 12.48 -13.18
CA LEU A 20 5.58 11.11 -13.54
C LEU A 20 4.47 10.62 -12.60
N TYR A 21 3.40 10.11 -13.18
CA TYR A 21 2.40 9.32 -12.45
C TYR A 21 2.89 7.88 -12.39
N ASP A 22 2.86 7.25 -11.22
CA ASP A 22 3.55 5.98 -10.98
C ASP A 22 2.69 4.71 -11.17
N GLU A 23 1.49 4.83 -11.75
CA GLU A 23 0.57 3.70 -11.87
C GLU A 23 -0.22 3.68 -13.20
N ASP A 24 -0.69 2.48 -13.58
CA ASP A 24 -1.78 2.31 -14.53
C ASP A 24 -3.11 2.27 -13.76
N ARG A 25 -3.88 3.37 -13.86
CA ARG A 25 -5.08 3.68 -13.04
C ARG A 25 -4.72 4.05 -11.60
N TRP A 26 -5.66 3.94 -10.67
CA TRP A 26 -5.50 4.30 -9.26
C TRP A 26 -6.03 3.16 -8.38
N PRO A 27 -5.53 2.96 -7.14
CA PRO A 27 -4.47 3.72 -6.47
C PRO A 27 -3.08 3.12 -6.71
N SER A 28 -2.00 3.90 -6.51
CA SER A 28 -0.62 3.49 -6.79
C SER A 28 -0.15 2.25 -6.04
N GLY A 29 0.64 1.39 -6.70
CA GLY A 29 1.43 0.33 -6.05
C GLY A 29 1.32 -1.06 -6.67
N PHE A 30 0.45 -1.27 -7.66
CA PHE A 30 0.11 -2.58 -8.20
C PHE A 30 0.58 -2.82 -9.65
N THR A 31 1.18 -1.82 -10.32
CA THR A 31 1.70 -1.85 -11.70
C THR A 31 0.71 -2.52 -12.65
N GLY A 32 -0.50 -1.97 -12.77
CA GLY A 32 -1.55 -2.52 -13.64
C GLY A 32 -1.91 -3.99 -13.37
N GLY A 33 -1.61 -4.51 -12.17
CA GLY A 33 -1.90 -5.87 -11.71
C GLY A 33 -0.70 -6.81 -11.74
N GLU A 34 0.47 -6.38 -12.21
CA GLU A 34 1.68 -7.22 -12.25
C GLU A 34 2.15 -7.66 -10.86
N ILE A 35 2.08 -6.78 -9.86
CA ILE A 35 2.58 -7.10 -8.52
C ILE A 35 1.74 -8.19 -7.83
N PRO A 36 0.41 -8.07 -7.75
CA PRO A 36 -0.45 -9.15 -7.23
C PRO A 36 -0.28 -10.49 -7.96
N ARG A 37 0.02 -10.50 -9.27
CA ARG A 37 0.23 -11.75 -10.03
C ARG A 37 1.45 -12.54 -9.57
N LYS A 38 2.42 -11.90 -8.90
CA LYS A 38 3.61 -12.59 -8.36
C LYS A 38 3.27 -13.60 -7.25
N GLY A 39 2.11 -13.46 -6.60
CA GLY A 39 1.61 -14.45 -5.65
C GLY A 39 0.74 -13.86 -4.55
N LYS A 40 0.07 -14.73 -3.79
CA LYS A 40 -0.89 -14.32 -2.75
C LYS A 40 -0.29 -13.44 -1.64
N SER A 41 1.02 -13.54 -1.38
CA SER A 41 1.73 -12.70 -0.42
C SER A 41 1.95 -11.26 -0.90
N TYR A 42 1.76 -11.00 -2.20
CA TYR A 42 1.86 -9.67 -2.81
C TYR A 42 0.50 -8.97 -2.94
N CYS A 43 -0.58 -9.72 -2.75
CA CYS A 43 -1.95 -9.21 -2.79
C CYS A 43 -2.33 -8.60 -1.45
N ASN A 44 -3.10 -7.50 -1.46
CA ASN A 44 -3.72 -6.93 -0.28
C ASN A 44 -4.46 -8.01 0.52
N GLN A 45 -4.21 -8.08 1.82
CA GLN A 45 -4.80 -9.08 2.71
C GLN A 45 -5.56 -8.42 3.84
N GLY A 46 -6.55 -9.14 4.37
CA GLY A 46 -7.34 -8.72 5.51
C GLY A 46 -7.56 -9.85 6.50
N LEU A 47 -7.86 -9.49 7.74
CA LEU A 47 -8.40 -10.40 8.73
C LEU A 47 -9.91 -10.19 8.82
N GLU A 48 -10.69 -11.22 8.49
CA GLU A 48 -12.15 -11.25 8.55
C GLU A 48 -12.62 -11.95 9.83
N LEU A 49 -13.52 -11.31 10.59
CA LEU A 49 -14.31 -11.96 11.64
C LEU A 49 -15.66 -12.42 11.07
N THR A 50 -15.99 -13.69 11.31
CA THR A 50 -17.33 -14.24 11.09
C THR A 50 -17.86 -14.88 12.38
N GLU A 51 -19.15 -14.66 12.66
CA GLU A 51 -19.87 -15.33 13.73
C GLU A 51 -20.94 -16.25 13.14
N LYS A 52 -20.99 -17.51 13.61
CA LYS A 52 -22.06 -18.45 13.28
C LYS A 52 -22.38 -19.28 14.52
N ASN A 53 -23.64 -19.26 14.94
CA ASN A 53 -24.15 -20.00 16.11
C ASN A 53 -23.32 -19.74 17.39
N GLY A 54 -23.00 -18.46 17.67
CA GLY A 54 -22.19 -18.08 18.84
C GLY A 54 -20.70 -18.43 18.75
N LYS A 55 -20.23 -19.00 17.63
CA LYS A 55 -18.81 -19.30 17.39
C LYS A 55 -18.17 -18.26 16.48
N TRP A 56 -17.10 -17.64 16.97
CA TRP A 56 -16.27 -16.75 16.17
C TRP A 56 -15.22 -17.53 15.38
N THR A 57 -15.04 -17.15 14.12
CA THR A 57 -14.00 -17.66 13.23
C THR A 57 -13.28 -16.49 12.59
N PHE A 58 -11.95 -16.53 12.64
CA PHE A 58 -11.06 -15.53 12.05
C PHE A 58 -10.40 -16.13 10.82
N ARG A 59 -10.43 -15.41 9.70
CA ARG A 59 -9.82 -15.89 8.45
C ARG A 59 -9.02 -14.79 7.78
N LYS A 60 -7.82 -15.13 7.32
CA LYS A 60 -7.10 -14.29 6.37
C LYS A 60 -7.81 -14.36 5.03
N VAL A 61 -8.12 -13.21 4.46
CA VAL A 61 -8.80 -13.05 3.17
C VAL A 61 -7.90 -12.28 2.22
N ILE A 62 -7.95 -12.63 0.94
CA ILE A 62 -7.25 -11.91 -0.13
C ILE A 62 -8.20 -10.97 -0.82
N GLY A 63 -7.64 -9.82 -1.17
CA GLY A 63 -8.04 -8.90 -2.20
C GLY A 63 -9.16 -9.35 -3.13
N LYS A 64 -10.30 -8.64 -3.17
CA LYS A 64 -11.22 -8.81 -4.30
C LYS A 64 -10.52 -8.44 -5.60
N ARG A 65 -10.78 -9.23 -6.64
CA ARG A 65 -10.37 -8.89 -8.00
C ARG A 65 -11.35 -7.89 -8.58
N LEU A 66 -10.88 -6.75 -9.04
CA LEU A 66 -11.73 -5.66 -9.53
C LEU A 66 -11.26 -5.18 -10.90
N LEU A 67 -12.19 -4.72 -11.74
CA LEU A 67 -11.88 -4.14 -13.03
C LEU A 67 -10.90 -2.98 -12.91
N GLN A 68 -11.02 -2.18 -11.83
CA GLN A 68 -10.11 -1.09 -11.49
C GLN A 68 -8.65 -1.55 -11.39
N PHE A 69 -8.40 -2.77 -10.95
CA PHE A 69 -7.06 -3.35 -10.82
C PHE A 69 -6.73 -4.30 -11.98
N ASN A 70 -7.27 -4.02 -13.18
CA ASN A 70 -7.10 -4.86 -14.38
C ASN A 70 -7.46 -6.34 -14.15
N ASN A 71 -8.57 -6.59 -13.44
CA ASN A 71 -9.06 -7.92 -13.05
C ASN A 71 -8.11 -8.70 -12.11
N GLU A 72 -7.13 -8.03 -11.54
CA GLU A 72 -6.34 -8.50 -10.40
C GLU A 72 -6.85 -7.84 -9.12
N THR A 73 -6.09 -7.96 -8.04
CA THR A 73 -6.39 -7.29 -6.78
C THR A 73 -5.39 -6.18 -6.47
N TYR A 74 -5.61 -5.43 -5.39
CA TYR A 74 -4.66 -4.40 -4.97
C TYR A 74 -3.42 -5.02 -4.33
N VAL A 75 -2.31 -4.29 -4.30
CA VAL A 75 -1.04 -4.74 -3.70
C VAL A 75 -1.11 -4.76 -2.18
N ASP A 76 -0.32 -5.63 -1.54
CA ASP A 76 -0.05 -5.54 -0.11
C ASP A 76 0.93 -4.39 0.19
N THR A 77 0.40 -3.22 0.54
CA THR A 77 1.18 -2.03 0.92
C THR A 77 1.87 -2.14 2.28
N LEU A 78 1.61 -3.20 3.04
CA LEU A 78 2.31 -3.51 4.28
C LEU A 78 3.51 -4.45 4.06
N ASN A 79 3.60 -5.07 2.87
CA ASN A 79 4.67 -5.99 2.52
C ASN A 79 5.83 -5.25 1.81
N PRO A 80 7.01 -5.14 2.44
CA PRO A 80 8.14 -4.44 1.82
C PRO A 80 8.64 -5.11 0.53
N GLY A 81 8.51 -6.43 0.40
CA GLY A 81 8.88 -7.16 -0.82
C GLY A 81 7.94 -6.86 -1.99
N ALA A 82 6.66 -6.62 -1.70
CA ALA A 82 5.68 -6.23 -2.72
C ALA A 82 5.96 -4.81 -3.24
N ILE A 83 6.24 -3.87 -2.34
CA ILE A 83 6.58 -2.50 -2.76
C ILE A 83 7.96 -2.42 -3.42
N LYS A 84 8.93 -3.21 -2.98
CA LYS A 84 10.20 -3.32 -3.70
C LYS A 84 9.97 -3.78 -5.15
N SER A 85 9.11 -4.78 -5.34
CA SER A 85 8.73 -5.25 -6.68
C SER A 85 8.03 -4.17 -7.51
N PHE A 86 7.21 -3.31 -6.89
CA PHE A 86 6.58 -2.16 -7.56
C PHE A 86 7.62 -1.11 -8.02
N ILE A 87 8.59 -0.80 -7.17
CA ILE A 87 9.69 0.11 -7.53
C ILE A 87 10.49 -0.47 -8.70
N GLU A 88 10.81 -1.76 -8.67
CA GLU A 88 11.54 -2.46 -9.74
C GLU A 88 10.77 -2.52 -11.08
N SER A 89 9.45 -2.66 -11.06
CA SER A 89 8.61 -2.73 -12.27
C SER A 89 8.25 -1.37 -12.86
N THR A 90 8.18 -0.33 -12.03
CA THR A 90 7.76 1.02 -12.45
C THR A 90 8.93 2.02 -12.44
N TYR A 91 9.50 2.29 -11.25
CA TYR A 91 10.42 3.40 -11.03
C TYR A 91 11.77 3.15 -11.73
N GLU A 92 12.31 1.93 -11.61
CA GLU A 92 13.52 1.53 -12.34
C GLU A 92 13.31 1.60 -13.87
N LYS A 93 12.10 1.27 -14.36
CA LYS A 93 11.77 1.38 -15.79
C LYS A 93 11.71 2.84 -16.26
N TYR A 94 11.29 3.76 -15.41
CA TYR A 94 11.42 5.19 -15.71
C TYR A 94 12.90 5.61 -15.74
N LEU A 95 13.69 5.17 -14.77
CA LEU A 95 15.13 5.48 -14.73
C LEU A 95 15.86 5.00 -15.99
N GLU A 96 15.65 3.75 -16.39
CA GLU A 96 16.22 3.16 -17.61
C GLU A 96 15.93 3.99 -18.87
N VAL A 97 14.74 4.59 -18.94
CA VAL A 97 14.19 5.21 -20.14
C VAL A 97 14.44 6.71 -20.22
N ILE A 98 14.29 7.43 -19.10
CA ILE A 98 14.33 8.90 -19.02
C ILE A 98 15.20 9.42 -17.87
N GLY A 99 16.01 8.57 -17.21
CA GLY A 99 16.82 8.95 -16.05
C GLY A 99 17.76 10.14 -16.26
N LYS A 100 18.20 10.40 -17.51
CA LYS A 100 19.02 11.58 -17.85
C LYS A 100 18.31 12.93 -17.65
N GLU A 101 16.98 12.90 -17.59
CA GLU A 101 16.09 14.05 -17.43
C GLU A 101 15.59 14.22 -15.98
N PHE A 102 15.98 13.32 -15.07
CA PHE A 102 15.73 13.46 -13.64
C PHE A 102 16.48 14.67 -13.07
N ASN A 103 15.84 15.37 -12.13
CA ASN A 103 16.29 16.64 -11.57
C ASN A 103 16.49 17.75 -12.63
N LYS A 104 15.79 17.63 -13.77
CA LYS A 104 15.78 18.61 -14.86
C LYS A 104 14.34 18.78 -15.32
N THR A 105 13.97 18.13 -16.43
CA THR A 105 12.61 18.12 -16.97
C THR A 105 11.66 17.34 -16.05
N ILE A 106 12.17 16.34 -15.32
CA ILE A 106 11.41 15.53 -14.37
C ILE A 106 11.78 15.91 -12.94
N PRO A 107 10.99 16.77 -12.27
CA PRO A 107 11.27 17.20 -10.91
C PRO A 107 10.81 16.19 -9.86
N GLY A 108 9.87 15.28 -10.17
CA GLY A 108 9.28 14.38 -9.19
C GLY A 108 8.36 13.31 -9.74
N ILE A 109 8.01 12.38 -8.87
CA ILE A 109 7.03 11.31 -9.09
C ILE A 109 5.83 11.57 -8.16
N PHE A 110 4.63 11.41 -8.72
CA PHE A 110 3.35 11.51 -8.06
C PHE A 110 2.79 10.11 -7.75
N THR A 111 2.40 9.91 -6.50
CA THR A 111 1.68 8.72 -6.01
C THR A 111 0.24 9.06 -5.66
N ASP A 112 -0.69 8.14 -5.91
CA ASP A 112 -2.13 8.40 -5.87
C ASP A 112 -2.86 7.41 -4.95
N GLU A 113 -3.40 7.93 -3.85
CA GLU A 113 -4.24 7.21 -2.88
C GLU A 113 -3.70 5.85 -2.36
N PRO A 114 -2.39 5.66 -2.11
CA PRO A 114 -1.95 4.39 -1.54
C PRO A 114 -2.58 4.16 -0.16
N ASN A 115 -2.97 2.92 0.09
CA ASN A 115 -3.69 2.56 1.31
C ASN A 115 -3.48 1.09 1.70
N CYS A 116 -3.81 0.73 2.93
CA CYS A 116 -3.89 -0.66 3.38
C CYS A 116 -5.33 -1.09 3.63
N ARG A 117 -6.32 -0.33 3.14
CA ARG A 117 -7.74 -0.58 3.39
C ARG A 117 -8.16 -1.92 2.79
N THR A 118 -8.75 -2.76 3.62
CA THR A 118 -9.55 -3.87 3.15
C THR A 118 -10.91 -3.30 2.78
N TRP A 119 -11.16 -3.02 1.50
CA TRP A 119 -12.50 -2.66 1.03
C TRP A 119 -13.50 -3.65 1.63
N ARG A 120 -14.67 -3.20 2.12
CA ARG A 120 -15.67 -4.06 2.77
C ARG A 120 -16.16 -5.12 1.78
N TRP A 121 -15.37 -6.18 1.58
CA TRP A 121 -15.52 -7.02 0.41
C TRP A 121 -16.87 -7.68 0.41
N ASN A 122 -17.46 -8.02 1.56
CA ASN A 122 -18.75 -8.69 1.63
C ASN A 122 -19.63 -8.21 2.79
N GLY A 123 -19.57 -6.92 3.16
CA GLY A 123 -20.32 -6.39 4.31
C GLY A 123 -19.87 -6.91 5.69
N LYS A 124 -18.75 -7.63 5.74
CA LYS A 124 -18.15 -8.17 6.97
C LYS A 124 -17.09 -7.24 7.54
N ALA A 125 -16.87 -7.36 8.86
CA ALA A 125 -15.81 -6.64 9.55
C ALA A 125 -14.45 -7.21 9.15
N ASN A 126 -13.68 -6.40 8.43
CA ASN A 126 -12.33 -6.70 7.96
C ASN A 126 -11.39 -5.58 8.39
N ILE A 127 -10.17 -5.96 8.78
CA ILE A 127 -9.08 -5.04 9.11
C ILE A 127 -7.81 -5.43 8.32
N PRO A 128 -6.89 -4.49 8.05
CA PRO A 128 -5.67 -4.76 7.29
C PRO A 128 -4.83 -5.90 7.87
N TRP A 129 -4.26 -6.74 7.02
CA TRP A 129 -3.39 -7.81 7.49
C TRP A 129 -2.26 -8.07 6.49
N THR A 130 -1.17 -8.64 6.97
CA THR A 130 -0.08 -9.14 6.14
C THR A 130 0.59 -10.32 6.85
N ASP A 131 1.31 -11.17 6.12
CA ASP A 131 1.86 -12.43 6.63
C ASP A 131 2.87 -12.23 7.77
N ASN A 132 3.63 -11.15 7.75
CA ASN A 132 4.65 -10.85 8.77
C ASN A 132 4.09 -10.11 10.01
N LEU A 133 2.81 -9.71 10.00
CA LEU A 133 2.22 -8.90 11.07
C LEU A 133 2.29 -9.61 12.44
N PRO A 134 1.93 -10.90 12.60
CA PRO A 134 1.98 -11.55 13.91
C PRO A 134 3.38 -11.59 14.53
N GLU A 135 4.39 -11.85 13.70
CA GLU A 135 5.79 -11.90 14.10
C GLU A 135 6.25 -10.50 14.55
N LYS A 136 6.04 -9.49 13.69
CA LYS A 136 6.40 -8.09 13.98
C LYS A 136 5.69 -7.55 15.21
N PHE A 137 4.44 -7.96 15.41
CA PHE A 137 3.67 -7.60 16.59
C PHE A 137 4.27 -8.19 17.87
N LYS A 138 4.62 -9.48 17.84
CA LYS A 138 5.24 -10.16 18.99
C LYS A 138 6.62 -9.56 19.30
N GLU A 139 7.44 -9.33 18.28
CA GLU A 139 8.76 -8.68 18.39
C GLU A 139 8.64 -7.32 19.09
N LYS A 140 7.66 -6.50 18.69
CA LYS A 140 7.52 -5.14 19.20
C LYS A 140 6.86 -5.03 20.58
N TYR A 141 5.82 -5.82 20.84
CA TYR A 141 4.98 -5.65 22.03
C TYR A 141 5.12 -6.77 23.06
N GLY A 142 5.87 -7.83 22.76
CA GLY A 142 6.16 -8.92 23.68
C GLY A 142 5.02 -9.92 23.89
N TYR A 143 3.96 -9.90 23.08
CA TYR A 143 2.86 -10.87 23.15
C TYR A 143 2.26 -11.22 21.79
N GLU A 144 1.59 -12.37 21.73
CA GLU A 144 1.07 -12.94 20.49
C GLU A 144 -0.31 -12.39 20.17
N ILE A 145 -0.44 -11.63 19.07
CA ILE A 145 -1.73 -11.06 18.64
C ILE A 145 -2.81 -12.12 18.38
N SER A 146 -2.40 -13.34 17.98
CA SER A 146 -3.31 -14.46 17.73
C SER A 146 -4.15 -14.87 18.95
N LYS A 147 -3.66 -14.61 20.17
CA LYS A 147 -4.39 -14.86 21.42
C LYS A 147 -5.48 -13.81 21.71
N TYR A 148 -5.51 -12.72 20.93
CA TYR A 148 -6.33 -11.54 21.19
C TYR A 148 -7.13 -11.08 19.95
N LEU A 149 -7.29 -11.94 18.93
CA LEU A 149 -8.02 -11.58 17.72
C LEU A 149 -9.44 -11.04 17.98
N PRO A 150 -10.24 -11.58 18.93
CA PRO A 150 -11.56 -11.00 19.24
C PRO A 150 -11.49 -9.54 19.66
N SER A 151 -10.47 -9.14 20.43
CA SER A 151 -10.29 -7.77 20.91
C SER A 151 -10.06 -6.75 19.79
N LEU A 152 -9.65 -7.19 18.59
CA LEU A 152 -9.51 -6.32 17.42
C LEU A 152 -10.86 -5.88 16.85
N PHE A 153 -11.93 -6.65 17.10
CA PHE A 153 -13.26 -6.42 16.54
C PHE A 153 -14.32 -6.11 17.61
N LEU A 154 -14.14 -6.63 18.82
CA LEU A 154 -15.11 -6.60 19.92
C LEU A 154 -14.49 -5.99 21.18
N ASP A 155 -15.29 -5.36 22.02
CA ASP A 155 -14.85 -4.68 23.25
C ASP A 155 -14.62 -5.68 24.39
N LEU A 156 -13.66 -6.58 24.18
CA LEU A 156 -13.33 -7.69 25.07
C LEU A 156 -11.93 -7.57 25.65
N GLY A 157 -11.80 -7.77 26.97
CA GLY A 157 -10.53 -7.69 27.68
C GLY A 157 -9.89 -6.30 27.55
N ASN A 158 -8.56 -6.26 27.36
CA ASN A 158 -7.82 -5.00 27.19
C ASN A 158 -7.84 -4.47 25.74
N TYR A 159 -9.03 -4.43 25.13
CA TYR A 159 -9.19 -4.15 23.70
C TYR A 159 -8.61 -2.80 23.28
N LYS A 160 -8.68 -1.77 24.14
CA LYS A 160 -8.13 -0.44 23.86
C LYS A 160 -6.61 -0.51 23.61
N LYS A 161 -5.87 -1.16 24.50
CA LYS A 161 -4.41 -1.35 24.35
C LYS A 161 -4.09 -2.19 23.12
N ILE A 162 -4.83 -3.29 22.93
CA ILE A 162 -4.59 -4.23 21.83
C ILE A 162 -4.83 -3.56 20.47
N ARG A 163 -5.95 -2.84 20.31
CA ARG A 163 -6.25 -2.08 19.09
C ARG A 163 -5.24 -0.97 18.85
N TYR A 164 -4.83 -0.25 19.89
CA TYR A 164 -3.79 0.78 19.76
C TYR A 164 -2.47 0.20 19.26
N HIS A 165 -1.97 -0.87 19.89
CA HIS A 165 -0.75 -1.55 19.45
C HIS A 165 -0.86 -2.08 18.01
N TYR A 166 -2.01 -2.66 17.66
CA TYR A 166 -2.26 -3.21 16.33
C TYR A 166 -2.25 -2.11 15.27
N TRP A 167 -3.06 -1.06 15.43
CA TRP A 167 -3.15 0.02 14.46
C TRP A 167 -1.82 0.77 14.35
N LYS A 168 -1.14 1.01 15.47
CA LYS A 168 0.20 1.61 15.46
C LYS A 168 1.20 0.79 14.64
N LEU A 169 1.15 -0.54 14.73
CA LEU A 169 2.00 -1.41 13.92
C LEU A 169 1.60 -1.36 12.44
N VAL A 170 0.30 -1.37 12.13
CA VAL A 170 -0.18 -1.24 10.74
C VAL A 170 0.34 0.05 10.10
N THR A 171 0.23 1.19 10.78
CA THR A 171 0.77 2.48 10.30
C THR A 171 2.27 2.39 10.03
N GLU A 172 3.04 1.76 10.94
CA GLU A 172 4.48 1.65 10.80
C GLU A 172 4.92 0.70 9.68
N LEU A 173 4.19 -0.40 9.48
CA LEU A 173 4.41 -1.32 8.37
C LEU A 173 4.14 -0.61 7.05
N PHE A 174 3.02 0.11 6.94
CA PHE A 174 2.69 0.91 5.75
C PHE A 174 3.77 1.97 5.47
N LEU A 175 4.14 2.75 6.49
CA LEU A 175 5.14 3.82 6.36
C LEU A 175 6.51 3.24 5.98
N GLY A 176 6.88 2.10 6.56
CA GLY A 176 8.13 1.39 6.28
C GLY A 176 8.19 0.76 4.89
N ALA A 177 7.15 0.03 4.51
CA ALA A 177 7.07 -0.68 3.25
C ALA A 177 6.81 0.27 2.07
N TYR A 178 5.83 1.16 2.17
CA TYR A 178 5.42 2.03 1.08
C TYR A 178 6.23 3.33 1.03
N THR A 179 5.94 4.25 1.94
CA THR A 179 6.40 5.64 1.90
C THR A 179 7.92 5.76 1.98
N LYS A 180 8.56 5.09 2.94
CA LYS A 180 10.02 5.20 3.13
C LYS A 180 10.82 4.59 1.98
N GLN A 181 10.35 3.49 1.37
CA GLN A 181 11.07 2.87 0.26
C GLN A 181 11.05 3.79 -0.97
N ILE A 182 9.86 4.29 -1.33
CA ILE A 182 9.69 5.19 -2.48
C ILE A 182 10.44 6.51 -2.25
N TYR A 183 10.30 7.12 -1.06
CA TYR A 183 11.02 8.34 -0.71
C TYR A 183 12.54 8.17 -0.84
N LYS A 184 13.10 7.07 -0.31
CA LYS A 184 14.54 6.79 -0.42
C LYS A 184 14.97 6.69 -1.87
N TRP A 185 14.19 6.00 -2.70
CA TRP A 185 14.47 5.89 -4.13
C TRP A 185 14.46 7.25 -4.83
N CYS A 186 13.41 8.06 -4.62
CA CYS A 186 13.31 9.40 -5.20
C CYS A 186 14.46 10.30 -4.75
N ASN A 187 14.80 10.27 -3.46
CA ASN A 187 15.90 11.05 -2.89
C ASN A 187 17.27 10.65 -3.47
N GLN A 188 17.53 9.35 -3.66
CA GLN A 188 18.75 8.85 -4.31
C GLN A 188 18.89 9.37 -5.75
N HIS A 189 17.76 9.56 -6.43
CA HIS A 189 17.69 10.03 -7.81
C HIS A 189 17.48 11.55 -7.94
N LYS A 190 17.52 12.28 -6.81
CA LYS A 190 17.39 13.75 -6.73
C LYS A 190 16.08 14.28 -7.34
N ILE A 191 14.99 13.54 -7.19
CA ILE A 191 13.66 13.97 -7.58
C ILE A 191 12.73 13.99 -6.36
N ALA A 192 11.71 14.82 -6.41
CA ALA A 192 10.69 14.89 -5.38
C ALA A 192 9.81 13.64 -5.39
N TYR A 193 9.41 13.22 -4.19
CA TYR A 193 8.30 12.29 -3.98
C TYR A 193 7.11 13.11 -3.50
N THR A 194 6.02 13.11 -4.27
CA THR A 194 4.79 13.87 -3.96
C THR A 194 3.56 13.01 -4.22
N GLY A 195 2.40 13.45 -3.76
CA GLY A 195 1.15 12.72 -3.92
C GLY A 195 0.19 13.04 -2.79
N HIS A 196 -0.80 12.18 -2.64
CA HIS A 196 -1.72 12.17 -1.50
C HIS A 196 -2.06 10.73 -1.13
N TYR A 197 -2.40 10.51 0.13
CA TYR A 197 -2.92 9.25 0.62
C TYR A 197 -4.43 9.15 0.41
N ASN A 198 -4.98 7.95 0.58
CA ASN A 198 -6.43 7.78 0.45
C ASN A 198 -7.19 8.37 1.64
N ALA A 199 -8.32 9.02 1.33
CA ALA A 199 -9.36 9.40 2.29
C ALA A 199 -8.93 10.39 3.41
N GLU A 200 -8.28 11.47 3.00
CA GLU A 200 -7.65 12.49 3.85
C GLU A 200 -8.63 13.50 4.49
N ASP A 201 -9.93 13.42 4.16
CA ASP A 201 -10.93 14.41 4.56
C ASP A 201 -11.10 14.52 6.09
N THR A 202 -10.95 13.39 6.81
CA THR A 202 -11.14 13.35 8.26
C THR A 202 -10.21 12.34 8.91
N LEU A 203 -9.84 12.58 10.18
CA LEU A 203 -9.03 11.66 10.96
C LEU A 203 -9.63 10.24 11.03
N PRO A 204 -10.95 10.04 11.29
CA PRO A 204 -11.54 8.70 11.27
C PRO A 204 -11.41 8.01 9.90
N SER A 205 -11.58 8.75 8.81
CA SER A 205 -11.45 8.22 7.45
C SER A 205 -10.03 7.73 7.19
N GLN A 206 -9.03 8.55 7.52
CA GLN A 206 -7.62 8.24 7.32
C GLN A 206 -7.16 7.04 8.17
N LEU A 207 -7.57 6.97 9.45
CA LEU A 207 -7.26 5.83 10.33
C LEU A 207 -7.75 4.50 9.74
N THR A 208 -8.93 4.48 9.11
CA THR A 208 -9.43 3.25 8.47
C THR A 208 -8.72 2.87 7.17
N ASN A 209 -7.90 3.77 6.61
CA ASN A 209 -7.17 3.56 5.36
C ASN A 209 -5.68 3.27 5.54
N LEU A 210 -5.04 3.88 6.53
CA LEU A 210 -3.59 3.87 6.71
C LEU A 210 -3.15 3.32 8.08
N GLY A 211 -4.11 3.14 9.00
CA GLY A 211 -3.90 2.72 10.39
C GLY A 211 -3.74 3.85 11.37
#